data_AF-K1VZ59-F1
#
_entry.id   AF-K1VZ59-F1
#
_cell.length_a   1.000
_cell.length_b   1.000
_cell.length_c   1.000
_cell.angle_alpha   90.00
_cell.angle_beta   90.00
_cell.angle_gamma   90.00
#
_symmetry.space_group_name_H-M   'P 1'
#
loop_
_entity.id
_entity.type
_entity.pdbx_description
1 polymer ?
#
loop_
_entity_poly.entity_id
_entity_poly.type
_entity_poly.pdbx_seq_one_letter_code
_entity_poly.pdbx_strand_id
1 'polypeptide(L)'
;MSGSAIDALPYIDKQVEDPGRLLRADMQKSEELSKLLANYANEPIRGIDPGRYAPPAVSDDATEEELKAAEQRGRISEGHMDLRIGVMQSYGPNAWLVRNYQLKSQLEELQGTLARVKEDVTEVNRARRVAQEEAGEHLARLEGRWQDMVSSTVQLEMACMAMEGEVAQLRRKEEQLKSEVAALEG
;
A
#
# COMPACT_ATOMS: atom_id res chain seq x y z
N MET A 1 -6.54 -12.47 21.42
CA MET A 1 -7.31 -11.38 20.83
C MET A 1 -7.54 -11.72 19.38
N SER A 2 -8.73 -12.22 19.04
CA SER A 2 -9.12 -12.51 17.66
C SER A 2 -9.34 -11.16 16.99
N GLY A 3 -8.32 -10.67 16.27
CA GLY A 3 -8.52 -9.54 15.38
C GLY A 3 -9.60 -9.94 14.40
N SER A 4 -10.77 -9.30 14.51
CA SER A 4 -11.78 -9.35 13.46
C SER A 4 -11.16 -8.67 12.25
N ALA A 5 -10.41 -9.44 11.46
CA ALA A 5 -10.02 -9.03 10.13
C ALA A 5 -11.34 -8.77 9.40
N ILE A 6 -11.62 -7.50 9.12
CA ILE A 6 -12.70 -7.13 8.21
C ILE A 6 -12.29 -7.77 6.89
N ASP A 7 -12.91 -8.92 6.58
CA ASP A 7 -12.58 -9.72 5.41
C ASP A 7 -13.11 -8.99 4.18
N ALA A 8 -12.28 -8.14 3.61
CA ALA A 8 -12.50 -7.58 2.29
C ALA A 8 -11.74 -8.46 1.31
N LEU A 9 -12.43 -8.97 0.29
CA LEU A 9 -11.86 -9.86 -0.72
C LEU A 9 -11.51 -9.04 -1.97
N PRO A 10 -10.36 -8.34 -2.05
CA PRO A 10 -10.05 -7.41 -3.13
C PRO A 10 -10.17 -8.01 -4.55
N TYR A 11 -9.99 -9.31 -4.74
CA TYR A 11 -10.17 -9.95 -6.05
C TYR A 11 -11.64 -10.15 -6.44
N ILE A 12 -12.56 -10.13 -5.48
CA ILE A 12 -14.02 -10.27 -5.66
C ILE A 12 -14.72 -8.92 -5.52
N ASP A 13 -14.39 -8.15 -4.48
CA ASP A 13 -15.00 -6.88 -4.09
C ASP A 13 -14.41 -5.67 -4.84
N LYS A 14 -14.45 -5.71 -6.18
CA LYS A 14 -13.89 -4.64 -7.04
C LYS A 14 -14.52 -3.25 -6.84
N GLN A 15 -15.64 -3.18 -6.13
CA GLN A 15 -16.34 -1.95 -5.76
C GLN A 15 -15.56 -1.09 -4.75
N VAL A 16 -14.50 -1.63 -4.14
CA VAL A 16 -13.62 -0.91 -3.20
C VAL A 16 -12.47 -0.19 -3.91
N GLU A 17 -12.16 -0.56 -5.16
CA GLU A 17 -11.09 0.06 -5.97
C GLU A 17 -11.49 1.39 -6.64
N ASP A 18 -12.73 1.85 -6.42
CA ASP A 18 -13.20 3.13 -6.95
C ASP A 18 -12.35 4.30 -6.41
N PRO A 19 -11.70 5.11 -7.28
CA PRO A 19 -10.82 6.21 -6.86
C PRO A 19 -11.51 7.20 -5.91
N GLY A 20 -12.84 7.35 -6.00
CA GLY A 20 -13.62 8.18 -5.07
C GLY A 20 -13.66 7.67 -3.61
N ARG A 21 -13.46 6.37 -3.39
CA ARG A 21 -13.33 5.77 -2.05
C ARG A 21 -11.91 5.87 -1.50
N LEU A 22 -10.90 5.72 -2.35
CA LEU A 22 -9.48 5.85 -1.97
C LEU A 22 -9.10 7.28 -1.55
N LEU A 23 -9.70 8.30 -2.19
CA LEU A 23 -9.51 9.71 -1.81
C LEU A 23 -10.04 10.06 -0.41
N ARG A 24 -10.92 9.24 0.18
CA ARG A 24 -11.39 9.42 1.57
C ARG A 24 -10.47 8.75 2.59
N ALA A 25 -9.59 7.86 2.15
CA ALA A 25 -8.57 7.23 2.98
C ALA A 25 -7.30 8.10 2.92
N ASP A 26 -7.27 9.17 3.73
CA ASP A 26 -6.12 10.06 3.83
C ASP A 26 -4.86 9.29 4.22
N MET A 27 -3.93 9.15 3.27
CA MET A 27 -2.57 8.68 3.55
C MET A 27 -1.84 9.81 4.27
N GLN A 28 -1.71 9.68 5.59
CA GLN A 28 -0.92 10.59 6.41
C GLN A 28 0.53 10.60 5.89
N LYS A 29 0.95 11.71 5.24
CA LYS A 29 2.38 11.94 4.96
C LYS A 29 3.12 11.92 6.30
N SER A 30 4.24 11.20 6.38
CA SER A 30 4.96 11.03 7.63
C SER A 30 5.35 12.40 8.22
N GLU A 31 5.02 12.58 9.50
CA GLU A 31 5.24 13.81 10.26
C GLU A 31 6.73 14.22 10.29
N GLU A 32 7.63 13.25 10.11
CA GLU A 32 9.07 13.49 10.07
C GLU A 32 9.52 14.12 8.75
N LEU A 33 8.91 13.75 7.62
CA LEU A 33 9.23 14.32 6.32
C LEU A 33 8.80 15.80 6.25
N SER A 34 7.65 16.13 6.85
CA SER A 34 7.19 17.51 6.94
C SER A 34 8.07 18.36 7.87
N LYS A 35 8.53 17.80 8.99
CA LYS A 35 9.49 18.46 9.90
C LYS A 35 10.84 18.74 9.23
N LEU A 36 11.38 17.78 8.46
CA LEU A 36 12.66 17.94 7.78
C LEU A 36 12.61 19.04 6.70
N LEU A 37 11.52 19.08 5.92
CA LEU A 37 11.34 20.07 4.86
C LEU A 37 11.09 21.49 5.40
N ALA A 38 10.48 21.63 6.59
CA ALA A 38 10.20 22.93 7.20
C ALA A 38 11.49 23.71 7.55
N ASN A 39 12.57 23.01 7.93
CA ASN A 39 13.84 23.65 8.32
C ASN A 39 14.84 23.80 7.17
N TYR A 40 14.59 23.19 6.01
CA TYR A 40 15.53 23.19 4.88
C TYR A 40 15.84 24.58 4.33
N ALA A 41 14.89 25.53 4.44
CA ALA A 41 15.10 26.91 4.01
C ALA A 41 16.14 27.66 4.86
N ASN A 42 16.32 27.26 6.14
CA ASN A 42 17.21 27.93 7.09
C ASN A 42 18.56 27.21 7.23
N GLU A 43 18.58 25.88 7.11
CA GLU A 43 19.80 25.06 7.22
C GLU A 43 19.89 24.07 6.05
N PRO A 44 20.27 24.55 4.85
CA PRO A 44 20.52 23.65 3.74
C PRO A 44 21.73 22.76 4.07
N ILE A 45 21.68 21.50 3.63
CA ILE A 45 22.81 20.57 3.75
C ILE A 45 24.02 21.21 3.07
N ARG A 46 25.06 21.55 3.85
CA ARG A 46 26.28 22.15 3.31
C ARG A 46 27.03 21.11 2.47
N GLY A 47 27.13 21.36 1.17
CA GLY A 47 27.98 20.59 0.27
C GLY A 47 29.46 20.75 0.60
N ILE A 48 30.30 19.93 -0.04
CA ILE A 48 31.77 20.03 0.06
C ILE A 48 32.21 21.44 -0.37
N ASP A 49 32.93 22.14 0.50
CA ASP A 49 33.47 23.48 0.21
C ASP A 49 34.65 23.38 -0.79
N PRO A 50 34.49 23.85 -2.04
CA PRO A 50 35.55 23.82 -3.03
C PRO A 50 36.64 24.87 -2.74
N GLY A 51 36.34 25.93 -1.96
CA GLY A 51 37.26 27.01 -1.63
C GLY A 51 38.37 26.60 -0.65
N ARG A 52 38.18 25.49 0.08
CA ARG A 52 39.18 24.95 1.01
C ARG A 52 40.49 24.56 0.33
N TYR A 53 40.43 24.14 -0.94
CA TYR A 53 41.58 23.67 -1.72
C TYR A 53 41.99 24.63 -2.84
N ALA A 54 41.30 25.77 -2.95
CA ALA A 54 41.69 26.80 -3.91
C ALA A 54 43.02 27.45 -3.47
N PRO A 55 43.89 27.86 -4.42
CA PRO A 55 45.04 28.68 -4.11
C PRO A 55 44.62 29.92 -3.31
N PRO A 56 45.37 30.32 -2.27
CA PRO A 56 45.03 31.52 -1.52
C PRO A 56 45.10 32.74 -2.43
N ALA A 57 44.00 33.47 -2.54
CA ALA A 57 43.94 34.75 -3.25
C ALA A 57 44.28 35.89 -2.29
N VAL A 58 45.21 36.75 -2.68
CA VAL A 58 45.63 37.96 -1.96
C VAL A 58 45.37 39.18 -2.84
N SER A 59 44.93 40.28 -2.23
CA SER A 59 44.72 41.57 -2.91
C SER A 59 46.05 42.29 -3.17
N ASP A 60 46.07 43.19 -4.17
CA ASP A 60 47.29 43.94 -4.51
C ASP A 60 47.78 44.87 -3.37
N ASP A 61 46.89 45.27 -2.45
CA ASP A 61 47.19 46.08 -1.26
C ASP A 61 47.46 45.24 0.02
N ALA A 62 47.73 43.93 -0.11
CA ALA A 62 47.86 43.03 1.05
C ALA A 62 49.06 43.36 1.96
N THR A 63 48.85 43.19 3.26
CA THR A 63 49.88 43.43 4.28
C THR A 63 50.95 42.33 4.23
N GLU A 64 52.20 42.63 4.62
CA GLU A 64 53.30 41.63 4.63
C GLU A 64 52.95 40.36 5.44
N GLU A 65 52.20 40.51 6.53
CA GLU A 65 51.71 39.39 7.34
C GLU A 65 50.69 38.51 6.59
N GLU A 66 49.81 39.11 5.79
CA GLU A 66 48.81 38.40 4.99
C GLU A 66 49.47 37.63 3.83
N LEU A 67 50.52 38.21 3.23
CA LEU A 67 51.33 37.56 2.20
C LEU A 67 52.07 36.33 2.75
N LYS A 68 52.68 36.43 3.95
CA LYS A 68 53.35 35.29 4.61
C LYS A 68 52.36 34.18 4.98
N ALA A 69 51.17 34.55 5.46
CA ALA A 69 50.12 33.59 5.77
C ALA A 69 49.61 32.87 4.50
N ALA A 70 49.46 33.61 3.39
CA ALA A 70 49.08 33.04 2.10
C ALA A 70 50.16 32.09 1.55
N GLU A 71 51.44 32.47 1.63
CA GLU A 71 52.56 31.60 1.23
C GLU A 71 52.58 30.29 2.02
N GLN A 72 52.46 30.38 3.36
CA GLN A 72 52.46 29.20 4.23
C GLN A 72 51.26 28.29 3.91
N ARG A 73 50.08 28.86 3.72
CA ARG A 73 48.87 28.12 3.32
C ARG A 73 49.06 27.44 1.96
N GLY A 74 49.66 28.14 0.99
CA GLY A 74 50.00 27.61 -0.32
C GLY A 74 50.89 26.37 -0.24
N ARG A 75 52.03 26.47 0.45
CA ARG A 75 52.98 25.35 0.63
C ARG A 75 52.37 24.14 1.31
N ILE A 76 51.56 24.36 2.34
CA ILE A 76 50.83 23.28 3.02
C ILE A 76 49.87 22.60 2.04
N SER A 77 49.12 23.38 1.26
CA SER A 77 48.15 22.85 0.30
C SER A 77 48.82 22.04 -0.82
N GLU A 78 49.97 22.50 -1.31
CA GLU A 78 50.78 21.84 -2.34
C GLU A 78 51.30 20.50 -1.83
N GLY A 79 51.95 20.47 -0.66
CA GLY A 79 52.45 19.23 -0.06
C GLY A 79 51.34 18.20 0.20
N HIS A 80 50.14 18.65 0.60
CA HIS A 80 48.98 17.76 0.73
C HIS A 80 48.48 17.24 -0.62
N MET A 81 48.47 18.07 -1.68
CA MET A 81 48.07 17.63 -3.02
C MET A 81 49.04 16.60 -3.59
N ASP A 82 50.34 16.83 -3.47
CA ASP A 82 51.38 15.93 -3.95
C ASP A 82 51.29 14.55 -3.29
N LEU A 83 51.16 14.52 -1.96
CA LEU A 83 50.97 13.26 -1.23
C LEU A 83 49.70 12.53 -1.68
N ARG A 84 48.58 13.26 -1.81
CA ARG A 84 47.30 12.68 -2.23
C ARG A 84 47.37 12.11 -3.64
N ILE A 85 47.99 12.83 -4.57
CA ILE A 85 48.16 12.38 -5.97
C ILE A 85 49.07 11.17 -6.01
N GLY A 86 50.19 11.15 -5.27
CA GLY A 86 51.10 10.00 -5.23
C GLY A 86 50.42 8.72 -4.73
N VAL A 87 49.64 8.81 -3.66
CA VAL A 87 48.87 7.65 -3.16
C VAL A 87 47.77 7.25 -4.14
N MET A 88 47.06 8.22 -4.73
CA MET A 88 45.99 7.96 -5.70
C MET A 88 46.51 7.31 -6.98
N GLN A 89 47.65 7.75 -7.52
CA GLN A 89 48.24 7.14 -8.71
C GLN A 89 48.71 5.72 -8.43
N SER A 90 49.26 5.46 -7.24
CA SER A 90 49.79 4.16 -6.86
C SER A 90 48.69 3.12 -6.59
N TYR A 91 47.63 3.51 -5.88
CA TYR A 91 46.61 2.56 -5.38
C TYR A 91 45.22 2.78 -5.97
N GLY A 92 44.94 3.96 -6.52
CA GLY A 92 43.62 4.34 -7.04
C GLY A 92 43.07 3.40 -8.10
N PRO A 93 43.81 3.07 -9.18
CA PRO A 93 43.32 2.16 -10.22
C PRO A 93 42.94 0.78 -9.66
N ASN A 94 43.79 0.19 -8.82
CA ASN A 94 43.54 -1.12 -8.22
C ASN A 94 42.38 -1.09 -7.22
N ALA A 95 42.32 -0.06 -6.37
CA ALA A 95 41.22 0.12 -5.43
C ALA A 95 39.88 0.30 -6.17
N TRP A 96 39.87 1.03 -7.29
CA TRP A 96 38.70 1.21 -8.13
C TRP A 96 38.21 -0.10 -8.74
N LEU A 97 39.12 -0.93 -9.27
CA LEU A 97 38.75 -2.23 -9.84
C LEU A 97 38.15 -3.17 -8.78
N VAL A 98 38.78 -3.26 -7.61
CA VAL A 98 38.27 -4.07 -6.49
C VAL A 98 36.89 -3.57 -6.05
N ARG A 99 36.73 -2.25 -5.92
CA ARG A 99 35.44 -1.65 -5.57
C ARG A 99 34.39 -1.92 -6.63
N ASN A 100 34.73 -1.85 -7.92
CA ASN A 100 33.81 -2.15 -9.01
C ASN A 100 33.36 -3.62 -8.96
N TYR A 101 34.28 -4.56 -8.71
CA TYR A 101 33.96 -5.97 -8.54
C TYR A 101 33.02 -6.20 -7.36
N GLN A 102 33.30 -5.61 -6.19
CA GLN A 102 32.44 -5.68 -5.02
C GLN A 102 31.03 -5.13 -5.30
N LEU A 103 30.94 -3.98 -5.96
CA LEU A 103 29.66 -3.38 -6.32
C LEU A 103 28.87 -4.24 -7.30
N LYS A 104 29.53 -4.88 -8.28
CA LYS A 104 28.89 -5.82 -9.20
C LYS A 104 28.33 -7.03 -8.46
N SER A 105 29.12 -7.64 -7.58
CA SER A 105 28.68 -8.78 -6.77
C SER A 105 27.49 -8.43 -5.88
N GLN A 106 27.52 -7.26 -5.21
CA GLN A 106 26.39 -6.76 -4.42
C GLN A 106 25.15 -6.51 -5.28
N LEU A 107 25.33 -5.97 -6.48
CA LEU A 107 24.23 -5.73 -7.41
C LEU A 107 23.58 -7.04 -7.88
N GLU A 108 24.37 -8.05 -8.20
CA GLU A 108 23.87 -9.39 -8.58
C GLU A 108 23.10 -10.04 -7.42
N GLU A 109 23.61 -9.97 -6.20
CA GLU A 109 22.91 -10.47 -5.00
C GLU A 109 21.58 -9.74 -4.78
N LEU A 110 21.58 -8.41 -4.86
CA LEU A 110 20.35 -7.61 -4.72
C LEU A 110 19.35 -7.90 -5.85
N GLN A 111 19.80 -8.11 -7.08
CA GLN A 111 18.93 -8.50 -8.18
C GLN A 111 18.33 -9.90 -7.97
N GLY A 112 19.13 -10.85 -7.46
CA GLY A 112 18.66 -12.19 -7.11
C GLY A 112 17.63 -12.18 -5.99
N THR A 113 17.88 -11.42 -4.92
CA THR A 113 16.91 -11.26 -3.81
C THR A 113 15.63 -10.58 -4.28
N LEU A 114 15.73 -9.55 -5.13
CA LEU A 114 14.57 -8.88 -5.72
C LEU A 114 13.73 -9.85 -6.57
N ALA A 115 14.38 -10.65 -7.42
CA ALA A 115 13.69 -11.64 -8.25
C ALA A 115 12.95 -12.67 -7.39
N ARG A 116 13.59 -13.18 -6.34
CA ARG A 116 12.98 -14.12 -5.39
C ARG A 116 11.77 -13.50 -4.67
N VAL A 117 11.92 -12.29 -4.12
CA VAL A 117 10.81 -11.62 -3.42
C VAL A 117 9.65 -11.33 -4.37
N LYS A 118 9.92 -10.98 -5.63
CA LYS A 118 8.87 -10.82 -6.63
C LYS A 118 8.11 -12.12 -6.87
N GLU A 119 8.83 -13.25 -6.99
CA GLU A 119 8.20 -14.55 -7.14
C GLU A 119 7.33 -14.88 -5.92
N ASP A 120 7.89 -14.75 -4.70
CA ASP A 120 7.17 -14.98 -3.44
C ASP A 120 5.88 -14.12 -3.37
N VAL A 121 5.96 -12.84 -3.74
CA VAL A 121 4.80 -11.94 -3.79
C VAL A 121 3.77 -12.43 -4.82
N THR A 122 4.20 -12.87 -6.01
CA THR A 122 3.27 -13.40 -7.01
C THR A 122 2.62 -14.71 -6.57
N GLU A 123 3.35 -15.59 -5.89
CA GLU A 123 2.83 -16.84 -5.34
C GLU A 123 1.79 -16.56 -4.25
N VAL A 124 2.10 -15.68 -3.30
CA VAL A 124 1.15 -15.27 -2.25
C VAL A 124 -0.10 -14.64 -2.85
N ASN A 125 0.06 -13.76 -3.85
CA ASN A 125 -1.09 -13.15 -4.53
C ASN A 125 -1.92 -14.18 -5.29
N ARG A 126 -1.29 -15.17 -5.93
CA ARG A 126 -1.99 -16.27 -6.60
C ARG A 126 -2.76 -17.12 -5.60
N ALA A 127 -2.14 -17.52 -4.50
CA ALA A 127 -2.79 -18.30 -3.44
C ALA A 127 -3.96 -17.53 -2.82
N ARG A 128 -3.77 -16.23 -2.55
CA ARG A 128 -4.83 -15.34 -2.08
C ARG A 128 -5.99 -15.30 -3.07
N ARG A 129 -5.71 -15.11 -4.35
CA ARG A 129 -6.75 -15.06 -5.39
C ARG A 129 -7.58 -16.34 -5.43
N VAL A 130 -6.94 -17.51 -5.42
CA VAL A 130 -7.65 -18.81 -5.41
C VAL A 130 -8.55 -18.94 -4.19
N ALA A 131 -8.04 -18.62 -3.00
CA ALA A 131 -8.83 -18.69 -1.76
C ALA A 131 -10.04 -17.73 -1.79
N GLN A 132 -9.87 -16.52 -2.35
CA GLN A 132 -10.94 -15.55 -2.47
C GLN A 132 -11.98 -15.95 -3.52
N GLU A 133 -11.56 -16.53 -4.65
CA GLU A 133 -12.47 -17.07 -5.67
C GLU A 133 -13.32 -18.22 -5.09
N GLU A 134 -12.71 -19.16 -4.36
CA GLU A 134 -13.43 -20.25 -3.69
C GLU A 134 -14.42 -19.75 -2.63
N ALA A 135 -13.99 -18.80 -1.79
CA ALA A 135 -14.84 -18.19 -0.78
C ALA A 135 -16.01 -17.42 -1.42
N GLY A 136 -15.75 -16.66 -2.49
CA GLY A 136 -16.76 -15.92 -3.23
C GLY A 136 -17.82 -16.83 -3.85
N GLU A 137 -17.42 -17.95 -4.44
CA GLU A 137 -18.37 -18.96 -4.94
C GLU A 137 -19.21 -19.57 -3.81
N HIS A 138 -18.61 -19.84 -2.65
CA HIS A 138 -19.33 -20.37 -1.50
C HIS A 138 -20.37 -19.37 -0.96
N LEU A 139 -19.98 -18.10 -0.87
CA LEU A 139 -20.87 -17.01 -0.48
C LEU A 139 -22.04 -16.86 -1.45
N ALA A 140 -21.79 -16.88 -2.77
CA ALA A 140 -22.84 -16.80 -3.78
C ALA A 140 -23.85 -17.98 -3.66
N ARG A 141 -23.36 -19.20 -3.39
CA ARG A 141 -24.23 -20.36 -3.14
C ARG A 141 -25.06 -20.21 -1.86
N LEU A 142 -24.49 -19.64 -0.80
CA LEU A 142 -25.21 -19.37 0.44
C LEU A 142 -26.28 -18.30 0.24
N GLU A 143 -25.94 -17.23 -0.49
CA GLU A 143 -26.86 -16.14 -0.81
C GLU A 143 -28.03 -16.64 -1.66
N GLY A 144 -27.78 -17.43 -2.70
CA GLY A 144 -28.84 -18.04 -3.51
C GLY A 144 -29.77 -18.93 -2.68
N ARG A 145 -29.22 -19.83 -1.84
CA ARG A 145 -30.04 -20.65 -0.93
C ARG A 145 -30.85 -19.81 0.04
N TRP A 146 -30.28 -18.73 0.55
CA TRP A 146 -30.99 -17.81 1.43
C TRP A 146 -32.15 -17.12 0.70
N GLN A 147 -31.93 -16.63 -0.52
CA GLN A 147 -32.97 -16.03 -1.36
C GLN A 147 -34.09 -17.04 -1.67
N ASP A 148 -33.75 -18.28 -1.99
CA ASP A 148 -34.72 -19.36 -2.23
C ASP A 148 -35.55 -19.68 -0.98
N MET A 149 -34.90 -19.78 0.19
CA MET A 149 -35.60 -20.01 1.47
C MET A 149 -36.55 -18.86 1.81
N VAL A 150 -36.10 -17.61 1.63
CA VAL A 150 -36.95 -16.43 1.85
C VAL A 150 -38.13 -16.45 0.88
N SER A 151 -37.89 -16.67 -0.41
CA SER A 151 -38.94 -16.77 -1.44
C SER A 151 -39.94 -17.88 -1.13
N SER A 152 -39.48 -19.07 -0.75
CA SER A 152 -40.32 -20.21 -0.37
C SER A 152 -41.17 -19.90 0.86
N THR A 153 -40.62 -19.20 1.84
CA THR A 153 -41.36 -18.79 3.04
C THR A 153 -42.48 -17.83 2.68
N VAL A 154 -42.20 -16.82 1.85
CA VAL A 154 -43.21 -15.87 1.36
C VAL A 154 -44.29 -16.60 0.53
N GLN A 155 -43.92 -17.54 -0.32
CA GLN A 155 -44.87 -18.35 -1.09
C GLN A 155 -45.78 -19.20 -0.19
N LEU A 156 -45.22 -19.80 0.86
CA LEU A 156 -45.97 -20.58 1.84
C LEU A 156 -46.95 -19.68 2.62
N GLU A 157 -46.51 -18.50 3.07
CA GLU A 157 -47.38 -17.53 3.74
C GLU A 157 -48.55 -17.10 2.83
N MET A 158 -48.30 -16.82 1.55
CA MET A 158 -49.36 -16.51 0.59
C MET A 158 -50.34 -17.68 0.39
N ALA A 159 -49.84 -18.91 0.31
CA ALA A 159 -50.69 -20.10 0.18
C ALA A 159 -51.56 -20.33 1.43
N CYS A 160 -50.99 -20.16 2.63
CA CYS A 160 -51.75 -20.22 3.88
C CYS A 160 -52.86 -19.17 3.91
N MET A 161 -52.56 -17.91 3.55
CA MET A 161 -53.57 -16.85 3.49
C MET A 161 -54.69 -17.16 2.49
N ALA A 162 -54.36 -17.74 1.33
CA ALA A 162 -55.35 -18.15 0.34
C ALA A 162 -56.27 -19.28 0.87
N MET A 163 -55.68 -20.32 1.49
CA MET A 163 -56.43 -21.42 2.10
C MET A 163 -57.32 -20.96 3.25
N GLU A 164 -56.85 -20.04 4.10
CA GLU A 164 -57.66 -19.42 5.15
C GLU A 164 -58.86 -18.67 4.56
N GLY A 165 -58.65 -17.97 3.44
CA GLY A 165 -59.72 -17.34 2.67
C GLY A 165 -60.77 -18.34 2.16
N GLU A 166 -60.34 -19.47 1.58
CA GLU A 166 -61.23 -20.54 1.12
C GLU A 166 -62.01 -21.19 2.27
N VAL A 167 -61.34 -21.49 3.38
CA VAL A 167 -62.00 -22.05 4.58
C VAL A 167 -63.05 -21.08 5.13
N ALA A 168 -62.75 -19.78 5.16
CA ALA A 168 -63.71 -18.77 5.58
C ALA A 168 -64.93 -18.71 4.64
N GLN A 169 -64.73 -18.85 3.33
CA GLN A 169 -65.84 -18.91 2.36
C GLN A 169 -66.68 -20.18 2.53
N LEU A 170 -66.06 -21.34 2.70
CA LEU A 170 -66.76 -22.61 2.90
C LEU A 170 -67.58 -22.60 4.18
N ARG A 171 -67.03 -22.08 5.29
CA ARG A 171 -67.77 -21.91 6.55
C ARG A 171 -69.01 -21.02 6.38
N ARG A 172 -68.89 -19.91 5.64
CA ARG A 172 -70.05 -19.05 5.31
C ARG A 172 -71.13 -19.80 4.52
N LYS A 173 -70.74 -20.62 3.53
CA LYS A 173 -71.68 -21.44 2.75
C LYS A 173 -72.35 -22.53 3.60
N GLU A 174 -71.59 -23.20 4.46
CA GLU A 174 -72.13 -24.21 5.38
C GLU A 174 -73.19 -23.60 6.30
N GLU A 175 -72.92 -22.42 6.85
CA GLU A 175 -73.85 -21.71 7.73
C GLU A 175 -75.11 -21.26 6.99
N GLN A 176 -74.98 -20.78 5.74
CA GLN A 176 -76.11 -20.50 4.85
C GLN A 176 -76.95 -21.75 4.58
N LEU A 177 -76.34 -22.85 4.16
CA LEU A 177 -77.06 -24.10 3.88
C LEU A 177 -77.73 -24.67 5.13
N LYS A 178 -77.07 -24.62 6.30
CA LYS A 178 -77.69 -25.02 7.58
C LYS A 178 -78.92 -24.16 7.89
N SER A 179 -78.86 -22.86 7.63
CA SER A 179 -80.02 -21.97 7.82
C SER A 179 -81.15 -22.28 6.85
N GLU A 180 -80.84 -22.65 5.60
CA GLU A 180 -81.83 -23.04 4.59
C GLU A 180 -82.48 -24.39 4.93
N VAL A 181 -81.71 -25.39 5.34
CA VAL A 181 -82.24 -26.69 5.80
C VAL A 181 -83.12 -26.51 7.03
N ALA A 182 -82.70 -25.71 8.01
CA ALA A 182 -83.51 -25.42 9.19
C ALA A 182 -84.83 -24.71 8.84
N ALA A 183 -84.87 -23.93 7.76
CA ALA A 183 -86.09 -23.29 7.25
C ALA A 183 -87.00 -24.25 6.46
N LEU A 184 -86.48 -25.37 5.95
CA LEU A 184 -87.23 -26.39 5.22
C LEU A 184 -87.75 -27.52 6.12
N GLU A 185 -87.10 -27.77 7.27
CA GLU A 185 -87.48 -28.78 8.25
C GLU A 185 -88.50 -28.28 9.30
N GLY A 186 -88.84 -26.98 9.29
CA GLY A 186 -89.88 -26.36 10.13
C GLY A 186 -91.16 -26.06 9.35
#